data_AF-A0A9P7ZU29-F1
#
_entry.id   AF-A0A9P7ZU29-F1
#
_cell.length_a   1.000
_cell.length_b   1.000
_cell.length_c   1.000
_cell.angle_alpha   90.00
_cell.angle_beta   90.00
_cell.angle_gamma   90.00
#
_symmetry.space_group_name_H-M   'P 1'
#
loop_
_entity.id
_entity.type
_entity.pdbx_description
1 polymer ?
#
loop_
_entity_poly.entity_id
_entity_poly.type
_entity_poly.pdbx_seq_one_letter_code
_entity_poly.pdbx_strand_id
1 'polypeptide(L)'
;MRPTMVLTFNAHAIASSSPDKADEQLLRTMAVAGKKAYPKATLKKIVKAHANLNLKKNADVTIYLNYVLFMETLVKEAAIDSKLYGDKKLASRSVKKVTRDTLAKFKG
;
A
#
# COMPACT_ATOMS: atom_id res chain seq x y z
N MET A 1 48.25 56.06 0.42
CA MET A 1 48.75 54.69 0.16
C MET A 1 47.71 53.70 0.66
N ARG A 2 47.24 52.77 -0.18
CA ARG A 2 46.32 51.68 0.21
C ARG A 2 47.11 50.56 0.90
N PRO A 3 46.45 49.79 1.78
CA PRO A 3 46.55 48.34 1.66
C PRO A 3 45.19 47.69 1.46
N THR A 4 45.28 46.51 0.89
CA THR A 4 44.31 45.73 0.12
C THR A 4 43.52 44.77 1.01
N MET A 5 42.39 44.29 0.46
CA MET A 5 41.41 43.31 0.97
C MET A 5 41.98 42.09 1.74
N VAL A 6 41.14 41.48 2.58
CA VAL A 6 40.80 40.06 2.39
C VAL A 6 39.30 39.85 2.57
N LEU A 7 38.61 39.59 1.45
CA LEU A 7 37.27 39.02 1.41
C LEU A 7 37.44 37.52 1.62
N THR A 8 37.03 36.97 2.76
CA THR A 8 37.10 35.52 2.99
C THR A 8 36.01 34.85 2.17
N PHE A 9 36.36 34.45 0.94
CA PHE A 9 35.62 33.49 0.14
C PHE A 9 35.64 32.15 0.88
N ASN A 10 34.50 31.72 1.40
CA ASN A 10 34.37 30.36 1.91
C ASN A 10 34.14 29.42 0.73
N ALA A 11 35.24 28.90 0.17
CA ALA A 11 35.24 27.88 -0.85
C ALA A 11 35.67 26.54 -0.24
N HIS A 12 34.93 25.50 -0.64
CA HIS A 12 35.29 24.09 -0.57
C HIS A 12 35.25 23.38 0.79
N ALA A 13 34.12 22.71 1.00
CA ALA A 13 34.16 21.32 1.48
C ALA A 13 33.26 20.46 0.57
N ILE A 14 33.83 20.04 -0.57
CA ILE A 14 33.40 18.82 -1.25
C ILE A 14 33.90 17.67 -0.38
N ALA A 15 33.09 17.26 0.59
CA ALA A 15 33.33 16.06 1.38
C ALA A 15 32.35 14.98 0.91
N SER A 16 32.84 14.17 -0.03
CA SER A 16 32.62 12.72 -0.07
C SER A 16 31.23 12.24 0.39
N SER A 17 30.25 12.22 -0.51
CA SER A 17 29.08 11.35 -0.35
C SER A 17 29.53 9.90 -0.58
N SER A 18 29.93 9.26 0.52
CA SER A 18 30.23 7.83 0.64
C SER A 18 29.17 6.98 -0.10
N PRO A 19 29.56 5.92 -0.84
CA PRO A 19 28.63 5.07 -1.59
C PRO A 19 27.65 4.28 -0.71
N ASP A 20 27.82 4.21 0.62
CA ASP A 20 26.96 3.41 1.51
C ASP A 20 25.55 3.98 1.79
N LYS A 21 25.25 5.23 1.40
CA LYS A 21 23.89 5.78 1.61
C LYS A 21 22.87 5.21 0.63
N ALA A 22 23.32 4.75 -0.53
CA ALA A 22 22.45 4.06 -1.48
C ALA A 22 21.99 2.74 -0.89
N ASP A 23 22.88 2.00 -0.23
CA ASP A 23 22.55 0.74 0.43
C ASP A 23 21.73 0.94 1.71
N GLU A 24 21.92 2.03 2.46
CA GLU A 24 21.04 2.36 3.61
C GLU A 24 19.62 2.79 3.17
N GLN A 25 19.52 3.55 2.07
CA GLN A 25 18.24 3.89 1.42
C GLN A 25 17.58 2.66 0.80
N LEU A 26 18.37 1.78 0.18
CA LEU A 26 17.91 0.52 -0.38
C LEU A 26 17.48 -0.41 0.76
N LEU A 27 18.23 -0.56 1.85
CA LEU A 27 17.82 -1.31 3.05
C LEU A 27 16.57 -0.73 3.71
N ARG A 28 16.40 0.60 3.76
CA ARG A 28 15.14 1.21 4.22
C ARG A 28 13.97 0.89 3.29
N THR A 29 14.21 0.88 1.97
CA THR A 29 13.20 0.53 0.97
C THR A 29 12.90 -0.98 0.95
N MET A 30 13.90 -1.83 1.20
CA MET A 30 13.77 -3.28 1.41
C MET A 30 13.12 -3.60 2.77
N ALA A 31 13.31 -2.79 3.80
CA ALA A 31 12.62 -2.92 5.09
C ALA A 31 11.13 -2.55 4.98
N VAL A 32 10.74 -1.75 3.98
CA VAL A 32 9.33 -1.60 3.58
C VAL A 32 8.79 -2.88 2.91
N ALA A 33 9.66 -3.78 2.45
CA ALA A 33 9.35 -5.14 1.99
C ALA A 33 9.44 -6.22 3.10
N GLY A 34 9.61 -5.82 4.38
CA GLY A 34 9.44 -6.68 5.56
C GLY A 34 8.00 -6.76 6.07
N LYS A 35 7.03 -6.27 5.29
CA LYS A 35 5.60 -6.35 5.64
C LYS A 35 5.17 -7.80 5.47
N LYS A 36 4.77 -8.45 6.58
CA LYS A 36 4.12 -9.77 6.58
C LYS A 36 3.16 -9.85 5.39
N ALA A 37 3.23 -10.94 4.62
CA ALA A 37 2.51 -11.12 3.35
C ALA A 37 1.03 -10.70 3.37
N TYR A 38 0.41 -10.76 4.55
CA TYR A 38 -0.92 -10.22 4.82
C TYR A 38 -1.11 -9.94 6.32
N PRO A 39 -2.08 -9.09 6.71
CA PRO A 39 -2.28 -8.67 8.10
C PRO A 39 -2.98 -9.73 8.97
N LYS A 40 -2.23 -10.76 9.38
CA LYS A 40 -2.73 -11.90 10.21
C LYS A 40 -3.49 -11.48 11.47
N ALA A 41 -2.97 -10.50 12.23
CA ALA A 41 -3.55 -10.10 13.50
C ALA A 41 -4.92 -9.43 13.32
N THR A 42 -5.06 -8.60 12.29
CA THR A 42 -6.32 -7.93 11.94
C THR A 42 -7.38 -8.93 11.52
N LEU A 43 -7.03 -9.89 10.65
CA LEU A 43 -7.95 -10.94 10.22
C LEU A 43 -8.47 -11.75 11.40
N LYS A 44 -7.59 -12.16 12.33
CA LYS A 44 -8.00 -12.87 13.55
C LYS A 44 -8.97 -12.06 14.40
N LYS A 45 -8.74 -10.75 14.57
CA LYS A 45 -9.63 -9.87 15.33
C LYS A 45 -11.00 -9.75 14.67
N ILE A 46 -11.04 -9.54 13.36
CA ILE A 46 -12.29 -9.43 12.58
C ILE A 46 -13.09 -10.73 12.66
N VAL A 47 -12.46 -11.88 12.37
CA VAL A 47 -13.17 -13.16 12.40
C VAL A 47 -13.67 -13.49 13.81
N LYS A 48 -12.86 -13.24 14.85
CA LYS A 48 -13.29 -13.45 16.23
C LYS A 48 -14.49 -12.56 16.59
N ALA A 49 -14.52 -11.31 16.15
CA ALA A 49 -15.60 -10.38 16.43
C ALA A 49 -16.92 -10.72 15.70
N HIS A 50 -16.85 -11.27 14.48
CA HIS A 50 -18.02 -11.53 13.65
C HIS A 50 -18.51 -12.98 13.64
N ALA A 51 -17.63 -13.95 13.89
CA ALA A 51 -17.97 -15.37 13.90
C ALA A 51 -17.84 -16.01 15.29
N ASN A 52 -17.22 -15.35 16.28
CA ASN A 52 -16.90 -15.92 17.60
C ASN A 52 -16.06 -17.22 17.54
N LEU A 53 -15.33 -17.43 16.44
CA LEU A 53 -14.49 -18.61 16.22
C LEU A 53 -12.99 -18.29 16.34
N ASN A 54 -12.21 -19.27 16.79
CA ASN A 54 -10.75 -19.21 16.75
C ASN A 54 -10.24 -19.78 15.42
N LEU A 55 -9.37 -19.04 14.73
CA LEU A 55 -8.78 -19.48 13.47
C LEU A 55 -7.71 -20.56 13.70
N LYS A 56 -7.87 -21.70 13.03
CA LYS A 56 -6.85 -22.77 12.94
C LYS A 56 -5.67 -22.33 12.05
N LYS A 57 -4.53 -23.03 12.17
CA LYS A 57 -3.33 -22.77 11.35
C LYS A 57 -3.69 -22.75 9.86
N ASN A 58 -3.24 -21.73 9.13
CA ASN A 58 -3.43 -21.50 7.70
C ASN A 58 -4.85 -21.10 7.24
N ALA A 59 -5.88 -21.17 8.10
CA ALA A 59 -7.22 -20.70 7.74
C ALA A 59 -7.22 -19.19 7.41
N ASP A 60 -6.36 -18.44 8.07
CA ASP A 60 -6.13 -17.01 7.83
C ASP A 60 -5.59 -16.71 6.43
N VAL A 61 -4.80 -17.62 5.84
CA VAL A 61 -4.30 -17.49 4.46
C VAL A 61 -5.46 -17.57 3.48
N THR A 62 -6.32 -18.59 3.63
CA THR A 62 -7.44 -18.84 2.72
C THR A 62 -8.48 -17.74 2.79
N ILE A 63 -8.77 -17.23 3.99
CA ILE A 63 -9.68 -16.08 4.18
C ILE A 63 -9.12 -14.84 3.49
N TYR A 64 -7.82 -14.59 3.64
CA TYR A 64 -7.19 -13.45 2.99
C TYR A 64 -7.19 -13.59 1.47
N LEU A 65 -6.91 -14.79 0.95
CA LEU A 65 -6.95 -15.05 -0.49
C LEU A 65 -8.35 -14.78 -1.06
N ASN A 66 -9.40 -15.27 -0.40
CA ASN A 66 -10.78 -15.01 -0.81
C ASN A 66 -11.08 -13.49 -0.79
N TYR A 67 -10.64 -12.78 0.25
CA TYR A 67 -10.74 -11.32 0.30
C TYR A 67 -10.03 -10.61 -0.87
N VAL A 68 -8.83 -11.05 -1.27
CA VAL A 68 -8.10 -10.47 -2.41
C VAL A 68 -8.84 -10.72 -3.72
N LEU A 69 -9.37 -11.93 -3.93
CA LEU A 69 -10.18 -12.27 -5.10
C LEU A 69 -11.48 -11.45 -5.16
N PHE A 70 -12.10 -11.21 -4.00
CA PHE A 70 -13.25 -10.31 -3.87
C PHE A 70 -12.87 -8.89 -4.27
N MET A 71 -11.77 -8.35 -3.74
CA MET A 71 -11.30 -7.00 -4.05
C MET A 71 -10.95 -6.82 -5.53
N GLU A 72 -10.31 -7.81 -6.14
CA GLU A 72 -10.02 -7.81 -7.57
C GLU A 72 -11.29 -7.72 -8.41
N THR A 73 -12.29 -8.54 -8.08
CA THR A 73 -13.59 -8.54 -8.78
C THR A 73 -14.32 -7.22 -8.60
N LEU A 74 -14.37 -6.71 -7.37
CA LEU A 74 -15.00 -5.43 -7.03
C LEU A 74 -14.39 -4.26 -7.82
N VAL A 75 -13.06 -4.18 -7.85
CA VAL A 75 -12.36 -3.12 -8.56
C VAL A 75 -12.56 -3.21 -10.07
N LYS A 76 -12.53 -4.42 -10.66
CA LYS A 76 -12.79 -4.63 -12.09
C LYS A 76 -14.19 -4.15 -12.48
N GLU A 77 -15.20 -4.59 -11.75
CA GLU A 77 -16.60 -4.23 -12.04
C GLU A 77 -16.86 -2.73 -11.80
N ALA A 78 -16.31 -2.16 -10.71
CA ALA A 78 -16.42 -0.73 -10.45
C ALA A 78 -15.71 0.11 -11.52
N ALA A 79 -14.58 -0.36 -12.06
CA ALA A 79 -13.87 0.32 -13.14
C ALA A 79 -14.66 0.31 -14.45
N ILE A 80 -15.39 -0.77 -14.75
CA ILE A 80 -16.29 -0.83 -15.90
C ILE A 80 -17.43 0.18 -15.71
N ASP A 81 -18.10 0.17 -14.57
CA ASP A 81 -19.20 1.09 -14.27
C ASP A 81 -18.75 2.56 -14.34
N SER A 82 -17.57 2.89 -13.77
CA SER A 82 -16.97 4.23 -13.88
C SER A 82 -16.74 4.67 -15.32
N LYS A 83 -16.24 3.76 -16.18
CA LYS A 83 -16.00 4.06 -17.60
C LYS A 83 -17.30 4.28 -18.37
N LEU A 84 -18.36 3.52 -18.07
CA LEU A 84 -19.68 3.70 -18.69
C LEU A 84 -20.26 5.09 -18.44
N TYR A 85 -20.03 5.64 -17.25
CA TYR A 85 -20.45 7.00 -16.94
C TYR A 85 -19.46 8.10 -17.39
N GLY A 86 -18.34 7.73 -18.04
CA GLY A 86 -17.33 8.69 -18.53
C GLY A 86 -16.36 9.21 -17.46
N ASP A 87 -16.29 8.58 -16.29
CA ASP A 87 -15.36 8.99 -15.23
C ASP A 87 -13.92 8.58 -15.58
N LYS A 88 -12.98 9.54 -15.49
CA LYS A 88 -11.55 9.29 -15.74
C LYS A 88 -10.85 8.52 -14.61
N LYS A 89 -11.46 8.48 -13.43
CA LYS A 89 -10.97 7.80 -12.21
C LYS A 89 -12.08 6.92 -11.65
N LEU A 90 -11.70 5.96 -10.81
CA LEU A 90 -12.68 5.17 -10.05
C LEU A 90 -13.52 6.09 -9.17
N ALA A 91 -14.81 6.17 -9.46
CA ALA A 91 -15.74 6.97 -8.70
C ALA A 91 -16.29 6.21 -7.49
N SER A 92 -16.60 6.93 -6.42
CA SER A 92 -17.19 6.34 -5.22
C SER A 92 -18.61 5.80 -5.47
N ARG A 93 -19.35 6.39 -6.42
CA ARG A 93 -20.69 5.92 -6.83
C ARG A 93 -20.64 4.51 -7.44
N SER A 94 -19.66 4.26 -8.30
CA SER A 94 -19.55 3.01 -9.06
C SER A 94 -19.16 1.88 -8.12
N VAL A 95 -18.25 2.14 -7.18
CA VAL A 95 -17.94 1.19 -6.10
C VAL A 95 -19.18 0.85 -5.28
N LYS A 96 -19.95 1.86 -4.82
CA LYS A 96 -21.16 1.63 -4.01
C LYS A 96 -22.22 0.80 -4.75
N LYS A 97 -22.42 1.07 -6.04
CA LYS A 97 -23.37 0.33 -6.88
C LYS A 97 -22.95 -1.13 -7.02
N VAL A 98 -21.70 -1.36 -7.43
CA VAL A 98 -21.16 -2.69 -7.73
C VAL A 98 -20.94 -3.55 -6.47
N THR A 99 -20.78 -2.92 -5.29
CA THR A 99 -20.57 -3.64 -4.02
C THR A 99 -21.68 -4.65 -3.74
N ARG A 100 -22.95 -4.32 -4.04
CA ARG A 100 -24.05 -5.26 -3.79
C ARG A 100 -23.97 -6.51 -4.66
N ASP A 101 -23.72 -6.34 -5.95
CA ASP A 101 -23.69 -7.43 -6.92
C ASP A 101 -22.48 -8.34 -6.68
N THR A 102 -21.34 -7.75 -6.34
CA THR A 102 -20.11 -8.50 -6.03
C THR A 102 -20.22 -9.26 -4.71
N LEU A 103 -20.82 -8.69 -3.68
CA LEU A 103 -21.10 -9.42 -2.43
C LEU A 103 -22.05 -10.61 -2.68
N ALA A 104 -23.03 -10.48 -3.57
CA ALA A 104 -23.93 -11.58 -3.94
C ALA A 104 -23.18 -12.73 -4.64
N LYS A 105 -22.21 -12.42 -5.51
CA LYS A 105 -21.38 -13.42 -6.21
C LYS A 105 -20.47 -14.22 -5.28
N PHE A 106 -19.99 -13.59 -4.20
CA PHE A 106 -19.09 -14.22 -3.22
C PHE A 106 -19.84 -14.86 -2.04
N LYS A 107 -21.18 -14.90 -2.08
CA LYS A 107 -21.97 -15.61 -1.10
C LYS A 107 -21.88 -17.11 -1.36
N GLY A 108 -21.19 -17.82 -0.46
CA GLY A 108 -21.10 -19.28 -0.42
C GLY A 108 -22.18 -19.90 0.44
#